data_AF-A0A379WJV2-F1
#
_entry.id   AF-A0A379WJV2-F1
#
_cell.length_a   1.000
_cell.length_b   1.000
_cell.length_c   1.000
_cell.angle_alpha   90.00
_cell.angle_beta   90.00
_cell.angle_gamma   90.00
#
_symmetry.space_group_name_H-M   'P 1'
#
loop_
_entity.id
_entity.type
_entity.pdbx_description
1 polymer ?
#
loop_
_entity_poly.entity_id
_entity_poly.type
_entity_poly.pdbx_seq_one_letter_code
_entity_poly.pdbx_strand_id
1 'polypeptide(L)'
;MPGDASKSLASMGIYVFDADYLYELLAADDKDDASSHDFGKDIIPKITREGMAYAHPFPLSCVQSDPQAEPYWRDVGTLEAYWKANLDLASVTPELDMYDQNWPIRTHMESLPPAKFVQDRSGSHGMTLNSLVSGGCIISGSVVVQSVLFHG
;
A
#
# COMPACT_ATOMS: atom_id res chain seq x y z
N MET A 1 0.83 -7.09 22.12
CA MET A 1 -0.57 -7.59 22.28
C MET A 1 -0.78 -7.92 23.75
N PRO A 2 -2.00 -8.10 24.28
CA PRO A 2 -2.16 -8.57 25.66
C PRO A 2 -1.30 -9.83 25.88
N GLY A 3 -0.25 -9.72 26.70
CA GLY A 3 0.72 -10.80 26.96
C GLY A 3 2.00 -10.85 26.09
N ASP A 4 2.18 -9.95 25.12
CA ASP A 4 3.41 -9.85 24.29
C ASP A 4 3.93 -8.41 24.27
N ALA A 5 5.04 -8.19 24.98
CA ALA A 5 5.70 -6.89 25.13
C ALA A 5 6.45 -6.44 23.86
N SER A 6 6.67 -7.31 22.88
CA SER A 6 7.34 -6.98 21.62
C SER A 6 6.40 -6.42 20.55
N LYS A 7 5.08 -6.40 20.81
CA LYS A 7 4.05 -6.00 19.84
C LYS A 7 3.06 -5.01 20.44
N SER A 8 2.58 -4.08 19.62
CA SER A 8 1.51 -3.14 19.95
C SER A 8 0.43 -3.18 18.87
N LEU A 9 -0.80 -2.80 19.23
CA LEU A 9 -1.82 -2.51 18.23
C LEU A 9 -1.56 -1.11 17.67
N ALA A 10 -1.29 -1.03 16.38
CA ALA A 10 -1.16 0.23 15.66
C ALA A 10 -2.45 0.50 14.89
N SER A 11 -2.94 1.74 14.93
CA SER A 11 -4.11 2.15 14.15
C SER A 11 -3.73 2.26 12.66
N MET A 12 -4.59 1.74 11.78
CA MET A 12 -4.43 1.84 10.33
C MET A 12 -5.11 3.08 9.72
N GLY A 13 -5.79 3.90 10.53
CA GLY A 13 -6.58 5.03 10.04
C GLY A 13 -7.90 4.63 9.35
N ILE A 14 -8.39 3.41 9.57
CA ILE A 14 -9.68 2.93 9.07
C ILE A 14 -10.65 2.90 10.24
N TYR A 15 -11.73 3.69 10.15
CA TYR A 15 -12.74 3.82 11.19
C TYR A 15 -14.13 3.51 10.62
N VAL A 16 -14.92 2.78 11.39
CA VAL A 16 -16.29 2.41 11.03
C VAL A 16 -17.23 2.96 12.09
N PHE A 17 -18.28 3.64 11.65
CA PHE A 17 -19.27 4.27 12.52
C PHE A 17 -20.68 4.01 12.00
N ASP A 18 -21.64 4.00 12.91
CA ASP A 18 -23.02 4.31 12.57
C ASP A 18 -23.08 5.77 12.09
N ALA A 19 -23.74 6.00 10.94
CA ALA A 19 -23.70 7.30 10.27
C ALA A 19 -24.25 8.44 11.15
N ASP A 20 -25.39 8.20 11.82
CA ASP A 20 -26.01 9.18 12.71
C ASP A 20 -25.09 9.57 13.87
N TYR A 21 -24.41 8.58 14.46
CA TYR A 21 -23.43 8.81 15.53
C TYR A 21 -22.23 9.63 15.05
N LEU A 22 -21.73 9.36 13.84
CA LEU A 22 -20.65 10.15 13.26
C LEU A 22 -21.05 11.61 13.03
N TYR A 23 -22.28 11.87 12.57
CA TYR A 23 -22.76 13.25 12.37
C TYR A 23 -22.84 14.02 13.68
N GLU A 24 -23.33 13.39 14.75
CA GLU A 24 -23.36 14.01 16.08
C GLU A 24 -21.96 14.33 16.59
N LEU A 25 -21.00 13.40 16.42
CA LEU A 25 -19.61 13.59 16.82
C LEU A 25 -18.96 14.76 16.07
N LEU A 26 -19.11 14.82 14.75
CA LEU A 26 -18.53 15.88 13.92
C LEU A 26 -19.18 17.24 14.22
N ALA A 27 -20.50 17.29 14.41
CA ALA A 27 -21.19 18.53 14.76
C ALA A 27 -20.86 19.04 16.17
N ALA A 28 -20.46 18.15 17.07
CA ALA A 28 -19.95 18.52 18.39
C ALA A 28 -18.49 19.01 18.32
N ASP A 29 -17.65 18.35 17.53
CA ASP A 29 -16.25 18.73 17.31
C ASP A 29 -16.09 20.08 16.58
N ASP A 30 -16.95 20.35 15.59
CA ASP A 30 -17.00 21.62 14.85
C ASP A 30 -17.27 22.84 15.76
N LYS A 31 -17.92 22.62 16.91
CA LYS A 31 -18.22 23.67 17.91
C LYS A 31 -17.16 23.80 19.00
N ASP A 32 -16.14 22.94 19.00
CA ASP A 32 -15.09 22.93 19.99
C ASP A 32 -13.88 23.73 19.49
N ASP A 33 -13.75 24.98 19.95
CA ASP A 33 -12.65 25.87 19.60
C ASP A 33 -11.26 25.32 20.02
N ALA A 34 -11.21 24.31 20.89
CA ALA A 34 -9.97 23.67 21.31
C ALA A 34 -9.58 22.44 20.47
N SER A 35 -10.46 21.98 19.59
CA SER A 35 -10.21 20.82 18.72
C SER A 35 -9.19 21.16 17.63
N SER A 36 -8.41 20.14 17.21
CA SER A 36 -7.61 20.23 15.98
C SER A 36 -8.33 19.72 14.74
N HIS A 37 -9.60 19.34 14.88
CA HIS A 37 -10.48 18.79 13.85
C HIS A 37 -9.88 17.56 13.15
N ASP A 38 -9.27 16.66 13.93
CA ASP A 38 -8.63 15.45 13.43
C ASP A 38 -9.19 14.19 14.11
N PHE A 39 -9.41 13.14 13.33
CA PHE A 39 -9.93 11.87 13.86
C PHE A 39 -9.00 11.25 14.90
N GLY A 40 -7.71 11.18 14.61
CA GLY A 40 -6.72 10.52 15.48
C GLY A 40 -6.40 11.31 16.73
N LYS A 41 -6.50 12.64 16.69
CA LYS A 41 -6.16 13.52 17.82
C LYS A 41 -7.35 13.88 18.70
N ASP A 42 -8.54 14.03 18.13
CA ASP A 42 -9.70 14.60 18.83
C ASP A 42 -10.83 13.56 18.95
N ILE A 43 -11.35 13.07 17.83
CA ILE A 43 -12.54 12.21 17.77
C ILE A 43 -12.30 10.85 18.43
N ILE A 44 -11.32 10.08 17.98
CA ILE A 44 -11.06 8.72 18.48
C ILE A 44 -10.66 8.72 19.97
N PRO A 45 -9.80 9.62 20.46
CA PRO A 45 -9.51 9.72 21.89
C PRO A 45 -10.73 10.04 22.76
N LYS A 46 -11.71 10.81 22.25
CA LYS A 46 -12.98 11.08 22.94
C LYS A 46 -13.80 9.80 23.09
N ILE A 47 -14.06 9.09 21.99
CA ILE A 47 -14.84 7.85 21.98
C ILE A 47 -14.17 6.75 22.84
N THR A 48 -12.85 6.69 22.82
CA THR A 48 -12.08 5.75 23.63
C THR A 48 -12.26 6.02 25.12
N ARG A 49 -12.25 7.29 25.55
CA ARG A 49 -12.52 7.68 26.95
C ARG A 49 -13.95 7.35 27.39
N GLU A 50 -14.90 7.42 26.46
CA GLU A 50 -16.30 7.06 26.69
C GLU A 50 -16.53 5.54 26.71
N GLY A 51 -15.51 4.73 26.39
CA GLY A 51 -15.58 3.26 26.42
C GLY A 51 -16.32 2.64 25.24
N MET A 52 -16.55 3.40 24.17
CA MET A 52 -17.33 2.98 23.00
C MET A 52 -16.46 2.57 21.81
N ALA A 53 -15.13 2.60 21.96
CA ALA A 53 -14.19 2.23 20.90
C ALA A 53 -13.82 0.74 20.96
N TYR A 54 -13.95 0.06 19.82
CA TYR A 54 -13.54 -1.34 19.65
C TYR A 54 -12.42 -1.43 18.61
N ALA A 55 -11.53 -2.42 18.77
CA ALA A 55 -10.45 -2.68 17.82
C ALA A 55 -10.77 -3.90 16.94
N HIS A 56 -10.68 -3.72 15.62
CA HIS A 56 -10.82 -4.80 14.64
C HIS A 56 -9.44 -5.27 14.15
N PRO A 57 -9.05 -6.54 14.37
CA PRO A 57 -7.75 -7.06 13.92
C PRO A 57 -7.65 -7.17 12.40
N PHE A 58 -6.66 -6.51 11.81
CA PHE A 58 -6.37 -6.57 10.37
C PHE A 58 -6.27 -7.99 9.78
N PRO A 59 -5.62 -8.98 10.44
CA PRO A 59 -5.51 -10.33 9.89
C PRO A 59 -6.85 -11.03 9.66
N LEU A 60 -7.95 -10.59 10.30
CA LEU A 60 -9.29 -11.17 10.10
C LEU A 60 -9.96 -10.70 8.81
N SER A 61 -9.55 -9.55 8.27
CA SER A 61 -10.16 -8.93 7.09
C SER A 61 -9.17 -8.66 5.95
N CYS A 62 -7.89 -8.96 6.15
CA CYS A 62 -6.90 -8.88 5.09
C CYS A 62 -7.20 -9.97 4.05
N VAL A 63 -7.30 -9.57 2.78
CA VAL A 63 -7.37 -10.51 1.66
C VAL A 63 -5.95 -10.87 1.27
N GLN A 64 -5.64 -12.16 1.26
CA GLN A 64 -4.31 -12.69 0.98
C GLN A 64 -4.42 -13.74 -0.12
N SER A 65 -3.48 -13.73 -1.07
CA SER A 65 -3.39 -14.76 -2.11
C SER A 65 -2.77 -16.07 -1.58
N ASP A 66 -1.84 -15.97 -0.62
CA ASP A 66 -1.28 -17.10 0.11
C ASP A 66 -1.71 -17.07 1.60
N PRO A 67 -2.52 -18.04 2.06
CA PRO A 67 -2.93 -18.14 3.47
C PRO A 67 -1.80 -18.38 4.47
N GLN A 68 -0.60 -18.78 4.01
CA GLN A 68 0.59 -18.94 4.86
C GLN A 68 1.44 -17.68 4.96
N ALA A 69 1.18 -16.67 4.12
CA ALA A 69 1.90 -15.41 4.14
C ALA A 69 1.39 -14.49 5.26
N GLU A 70 2.23 -13.55 5.67
CA GLU A 70 1.80 -12.49 6.59
C GLU A 70 0.88 -11.48 5.88
N PRO A 71 -0.08 -10.85 6.60
CA PRO A 71 -0.93 -9.80 6.03
C PRO A 71 -0.12 -8.64 5.47
N TYR A 72 -0.29 -8.35 4.18
CA TYR A 72 0.47 -7.29 3.52
C TYR A 72 -0.12 -5.91 3.84
N TRP A 73 0.65 -5.09 4.54
CA TRP A 73 0.40 -3.67 4.73
C TRP A 73 1.73 -2.93 4.80
N ARG A 74 1.86 -1.82 4.08
CA ARG A 74 3.08 -1.01 4.04
C ARG A 74 2.72 0.47 4.19
N ASP A 75 3.38 1.14 5.13
CA ASP A 75 3.41 2.60 5.22
C ASP A 75 4.60 3.10 4.41
N VAL A 76 4.34 3.69 3.24
CA VAL A 76 5.35 4.24 2.34
C VAL A 76 5.66 5.71 2.63
N GLY A 77 5.66 6.10 3.91
CA GLY A 77 5.92 7.46 4.37
C GLY A 77 7.37 7.95 4.22
N THR A 78 8.34 7.07 3.93
CA THR A 78 9.75 7.45 3.70
C THR A 78 10.22 7.02 2.30
N LEU A 79 11.24 7.70 1.78
CA LEU A 79 11.84 7.37 0.49
C LEU A 79 12.36 5.92 0.45
N GLU A 80 13.00 5.47 1.52
CA GLU A 80 13.51 4.10 1.63
C GLU A 80 12.37 3.08 1.66
N ALA A 81 11.30 3.34 2.42
CA ALA A 81 10.13 2.47 2.47
C ALA A 81 9.42 2.39 1.10
N TYR A 82 9.26 3.53 0.43
CA TYR A 82 8.72 3.60 -0.93
C TYR A 82 9.57 2.80 -1.92
N TRP A 83 10.88 3.01 -1.92
CA TRP A 83 11.81 2.28 -2.78
C TRP A 83 11.78 0.77 -2.54
N LYS A 84 11.83 0.35 -1.27
CA LYS A 84 11.81 -1.06 -0.88
C LYS A 84 10.50 -1.74 -1.27
N ALA A 85 9.36 -1.10 -1.03
CA ALA A 85 8.05 -1.64 -1.40
C ALA A 85 7.92 -1.85 -2.91
N ASN A 86 8.50 -0.96 -3.74
CA ASN A 86 8.50 -1.14 -5.18
C ASN A 86 9.44 -2.27 -5.63
N LEU A 87 10.68 -2.31 -5.13
CA LEU A 87 11.63 -3.34 -5.55
C LEU A 87 11.23 -4.75 -5.09
N ASP A 88 10.49 -4.87 -3.99
CA ASP A 88 9.94 -6.15 -3.54
C ASP A 88 9.11 -6.84 -4.64
N LEU A 89 8.37 -6.05 -5.44
CA LEU A 89 7.57 -6.55 -6.56
C LEU A 89 8.42 -7.23 -7.65
N ALA A 90 9.70 -6.86 -7.77
CA ALA A 90 10.63 -7.44 -8.74
C ALA A 90 11.35 -8.69 -8.20
N SER A 91 11.08 -9.10 -6.96
CA SER A 91 11.62 -10.31 -6.37
C SER A 91 10.98 -11.57 -6.96
N VAL A 92 11.58 -12.74 -6.68
CA VAL A 92 11.07 -14.04 -7.18
C VAL A 92 9.73 -14.39 -6.52
N THR A 93 9.57 -14.04 -5.25
CA THR A 93 8.36 -14.28 -4.46
C THR A 93 8.02 -12.97 -3.76
N PRO A 94 7.32 -12.04 -4.43
CA PRO A 94 6.96 -10.76 -3.82
C PRO A 94 6.00 -10.98 -2.66
N GLU A 95 6.08 -10.12 -1.64
CA GLU A 95 5.17 -10.16 -0.50
C GLU A 95 3.75 -9.73 -0.90
N LEU A 96 3.64 -8.90 -1.96
CA LEU A 96 2.38 -8.51 -2.58
C LEU A 96 2.19 -9.19 -3.93
N ASP A 97 1.12 -9.97 -4.05
CA ASP A 97 0.74 -10.60 -5.31
C ASP A 97 -0.08 -9.66 -6.20
N MET A 98 0.61 -8.99 -7.14
CA MET A 98 -0.03 -8.14 -8.15
C MET A 98 -0.76 -8.93 -9.24
N TYR A 99 -0.65 -10.27 -9.24
CA TYR A 99 -1.27 -11.15 -10.23
C TYR A 99 -2.54 -11.84 -9.69
N ASP A 100 -2.96 -11.55 -8.45
CA ASP A 100 -4.23 -12.05 -7.90
C ASP A 100 -5.43 -11.49 -8.68
N GLN A 101 -6.22 -12.40 -9.24
CA GLN A 101 -7.44 -12.08 -10.00
C GLN A 101 -8.70 -12.11 -9.13
N ASN A 102 -8.63 -12.66 -7.92
CA ASN A 102 -9.77 -12.71 -6.99
C ASN A 102 -9.99 -11.37 -6.29
N TRP A 103 -8.91 -10.61 -6.08
CA TRP A 103 -8.95 -9.28 -5.48
C TRP A 103 -8.21 -8.22 -6.32
N PRO A 104 -8.72 -7.89 -7.52
CA PRO A 104 -7.98 -7.07 -8.48
C PRO A 104 -7.90 -5.59 -8.05
N ILE A 105 -6.72 -4.99 -8.22
CA ILE A 105 -6.52 -3.54 -8.07
C ILE A 105 -6.84 -2.86 -9.39
N ARG A 106 -7.85 -1.97 -9.39
CA ARG A 106 -8.20 -1.16 -10.55
C ARG A 106 -7.40 0.15 -10.55
N THR A 107 -6.88 0.52 -11.72
CA THR A 107 -6.20 1.80 -11.97
C THR A 107 -6.57 2.34 -13.35
N HIS A 108 -6.20 3.58 -13.65
CA HIS A 108 -6.26 4.12 -15.00
C HIS A 108 -5.25 3.37 -15.89
N MET A 109 -5.74 2.76 -16.98
CA MET A 109 -4.90 2.06 -17.95
C MET A 109 -5.04 2.69 -19.33
N GLU A 110 -3.95 3.27 -19.82
CA GLU A 110 -3.86 3.74 -21.20
C GLU A 110 -3.51 2.60 -22.14
N SER A 111 -3.94 2.71 -23.40
CA SER A 111 -3.55 1.76 -24.44
C SER A 111 -2.11 2.05 -24.89
N LEU A 112 -1.15 1.46 -24.17
CA LEU A 112 0.27 1.60 -24.44
C LEU A 112 0.79 0.47 -25.34
N PRO A 113 1.81 0.71 -26.17
CA PRO A 113 2.48 -0.37 -26.89
C PRO A 113 3.21 -1.33 -25.93
N PRO A 114 3.54 -2.55 -26.35
CA PRO A 114 4.32 -3.48 -25.51
C PRO A 114 5.70 -2.91 -25.15
N ALA A 115 6.27 -3.40 -24.04
CA ALA A 115 7.68 -3.15 -23.73
C ALA A 115 8.58 -3.70 -24.84
N LYS A 116 9.52 -2.87 -25.32
CA LYS A 116 10.40 -3.19 -26.45
C LYS A 116 11.85 -3.31 -26.01
N PHE A 117 12.47 -4.44 -26.28
CA PHE A 117 13.90 -4.69 -26.02
C PHE A 117 14.64 -4.83 -27.35
N VAL A 118 15.66 -4.01 -27.58
CA VAL A 118 16.42 -3.99 -28.84
C VAL A 118 17.92 -3.81 -28.59
N GLN A 119 18.73 -4.14 -29.59
CA GLN A 119 20.15 -3.79 -29.57
C GLN A 119 20.34 -2.26 -29.61
N ASP A 120 21.52 -1.80 -29.18
CA ASP A 120 21.95 -0.43 -29.47
C ASP A 120 22.59 -0.31 -30.86
N ARG A 121 23.08 0.89 -31.18
CA ARG A 121 23.75 1.17 -32.45
C ARG A 121 25.06 0.41 -32.65
N SER A 122 25.65 -0.12 -31.58
CA SER A 122 26.88 -0.92 -31.63
C SER A 122 26.62 -2.42 -31.80
N GLY A 123 25.34 -2.83 -31.83
CA GLY A 123 24.93 -4.24 -31.85
C GLY A 123 24.96 -4.90 -30.47
N SER A 124 25.13 -4.12 -29.39
CA SER A 124 25.12 -4.65 -28.03
C SER A 124 23.74 -5.18 -27.66
N HIS A 125 23.70 -6.42 -27.17
CA HIS A 125 22.50 -7.00 -26.61
C HIS A 125 22.31 -6.50 -25.17
N GLY A 126 21.19 -5.81 -24.92
CA GLY A 126 20.76 -5.49 -23.57
C GLY A 126 20.37 -6.75 -22.79
N MET A 127 20.30 -6.63 -21.47
CA MET A 127 19.89 -7.71 -20.57
C MET A 127 18.97 -7.15 -19.50
N THR A 128 17.94 -7.90 -19.13
CA THR A 128 17.03 -7.51 -18.05
C THR A 128 16.82 -8.67 -17.10
N LEU A 129 17.16 -8.48 -15.82
CA LEU A 129 17.15 -9.52 -14.79
C LEU A 129 16.40 -9.04 -13.55
N ASN A 130 15.53 -9.89 -12.98
CA ASN A 130 14.76 -9.61 -11.76
C ASN A 130 14.15 -8.20 -11.79
N SER A 131 13.40 -7.90 -12.85
CA SER A 131 12.89 -6.55 -13.08
C SER A 131 11.47 -6.60 -13.66
N LEU A 132 10.67 -5.60 -13.30
CA LEU A 132 9.35 -5.36 -13.89
C LEU A 132 9.44 -4.22 -14.89
N VAL A 133 8.85 -4.39 -16.07
CA VAL A 133 8.88 -3.38 -17.13
C VAL A 133 7.47 -3.20 -17.67
N SER A 134 6.94 -1.98 -17.54
CA SER A 134 5.61 -1.62 -18.02
C SER A 134 5.55 -1.49 -19.54
N GLY A 135 4.35 -1.53 -20.10
CA GLY A 135 4.11 -1.13 -21.49
C GLY A 135 4.59 0.31 -21.75
N GLY A 136 4.93 0.64 -23.00
CA GLY A 136 5.47 1.95 -23.38
C GLY A 136 6.99 2.08 -23.23
N CYS A 137 7.66 1.22 -22.47
CA CYS A 137 9.12 1.27 -22.31
C CYS A 137 9.88 0.75 -23.54
N ILE A 138 10.98 1.42 -23.90
CA ILE A 138 11.96 0.93 -24.89
C ILE A 138 13.34 0.83 -24.23
N ILE A 139 13.89 -0.38 -24.17
CA ILE A 139 15.22 -0.67 -23.62
C ILE A 139 16.15 -1.04 -24.78
N SER A 140 17.10 -0.16 -25.09
CA SER A 140 18.04 -0.33 -26.20
C SER A 140 19.46 -0.58 -25.69
N GLY A 141 20.00 -1.77 -25.94
CA GLY A 141 21.36 -2.21 -25.60
C GLY A 141 21.77 -2.07 -24.14
N SER A 142 20.79 -1.95 -23.22
CA SER A 142 21.03 -1.59 -21.81
C SER A 142 20.91 -2.81 -20.90
N VAL A 143 21.69 -2.81 -19.82
CA VAL A 143 21.60 -3.82 -18.75
C VAL A 143 20.77 -3.24 -17.60
N VAL A 144 19.63 -3.85 -17.33
CA VAL A 144 18.67 -3.47 -16.27
C VAL A 144 18.57 -4.61 -15.26
N VAL A 145 18.82 -4.35 -13.99
CA VAL A 145 18.85 -5.38 -12.95
C VAL A 145 18.14 -4.86 -11.70
N GLN A 146 17.32 -5.68 -11.05
CA GLN A 146 16.63 -5.35 -9.79
C GLN A 146 15.92 -3.99 -9.86
N SER A 147 15.10 -3.82 -10.89
CA SER A 147 14.48 -2.53 -11.22
C SER A 147 12.99 -2.67 -11.50
N VAL A 148 12.23 -1.62 -11.23
CA VAL A 148 10.84 -1.48 -11.66
C VAL A 148 10.75 -0.25 -12.56
N LEU A 149 10.36 -0.46 -13.81
CA LEU A 149 10.20 0.59 -14.81
C LEU A 149 8.71 0.81 -15.11
N PHE A 150 8.23 1.99 -14.73
CA PHE A 150 6.87 2.44 -15.01
C PHE A 150 6.77 3.06 -16.41
N HIS A 151 5.54 3.16 -16.93
CA HIS A 151 5.30 3.97 -18.12
C HIS A 151 5.45 5.45 -17.78
N GLY A 152 5.99 6.23 -18.72
CA GLY A 152 6.09 7.69 -18.60
C GLY A 152 4.79 8.40 -18.95
#